data_AF-A0A366IE54-F1
#
_entry.id   AF-A0A366IE54-F1
#
_cell.length_a   1.000
_cell.length_b   1.000
_cell.length_c   1.000
_cell.angle_alpha   90.00
_cell.angle_beta   90.00
_cell.angle_gamma   90.00
#
_symmetry.space_group_name_H-M   'P 1'
#
loop_
_entity.id
_entity.type
_entity.pdbx_description
1 polymer ?
#
loop_
_entity_poly.entity_id
_entity_poly.type
_entity_poly.pdbx_seq_one_letter_code
_entity_poly.pdbx_strand_id
1 'polypeptide(L)'
;MFAISRRKKIDSRLLNRIQKNNDENVSIIILYKDFNKLSKRKALENCDCTIKYNLDLIDAVAVDIPASRIEELSKLPEVNFIADDSKVTTQMEIVRGTVASDVSEDLGYDGSNIGVAVLDTGVYPHEDLTAKENRIVAFKDFVNNYTSPYDDNGHGTHVAGIIAGDGTASKGKYRGIAPKSKIIGVKVMNADGGGATSDIVAGMQWVLNNRDKYNIKIMSLSLGSNPDLREYDDPLVKGVNALWSKGVVVVTAAGNAGPESTTINSPGISQKVITVGCSDAKGTVDIKDDTIAEFSSRGPTASKKTKPDLVAPGVKVNSLKTNKQYVPNENAALSKERGYVQLSGTSMSTPVVSGALALLLQKEPNLAPDTIKKRLLKSTDKIAGGRYDQGRGSLNIKKLLS
;
A
#
# COMPACT_ATOMS: atom_id res chain seq x y z
N MET A 1 -7.73 42.63 -20.09
CA MET A 1 -8.52 41.46 -19.64
C MET A 1 -8.15 40.27 -20.52
N PHE A 2 -8.06 39.04 -19.98
CA PHE A 2 -7.64 37.74 -20.60
C PHE A 2 -6.17 37.28 -20.49
N ALA A 3 -5.67 37.20 -19.25
CA ALA A 3 -4.56 36.30 -18.87
C ALA A 3 -5.06 35.09 -18.05
N ILE A 4 -6.32 34.69 -18.24
CA ILE A 4 -6.95 33.58 -17.51
C ILE A 4 -7.11 32.41 -18.49
N SER A 5 -6.58 31.23 -18.12
CA SER A 5 -6.78 29.90 -18.74
C SER A 5 -5.74 29.39 -19.77
N ARG A 6 -4.45 29.72 -19.65
CA ARG A 6 -3.39 29.17 -20.54
C ARG A 6 -2.74 27.87 -20.03
N ARG A 7 -2.77 27.59 -18.71
CA ARG A 7 -2.30 26.34 -18.08
C ARG A 7 -3.37 25.22 -18.00
N LYS A 8 -4.57 25.42 -18.56
CA LYS A 8 -5.68 24.45 -18.43
C LYS A 8 -5.65 23.31 -19.46
N LYS A 9 -4.83 23.40 -20.50
CA LYS A 9 -4.76 22.41 -21.59
C LYS A 9 -3.65 21.37 -21.42
N ILE A 10 -2.80 21.48 -20.41
CA ILE A 10 -1.71 20.54 -20.18
C ILE A 10 -1.95 19.87 -18.85
N ASP A 11 -1.82 18.55 -18.82
CA ASP A 11 -1.83 17.76 -17.58
C ASP A 11 -0.84 18.33 -16.58
N SER A 12 -1.30 18.55 -15.34
CA SER A 12 -0.47 19.09 -14.26
C SER A 12 0.73 18.20 -13.93
N ARG A 13 0.61 16.87 -14.10
CA ARG A 13 1.69 15.91 -13.90
C ARG A 13 2.77 16.08 -14.98
N LEU A 14 2.34 16.23 -16.24
CA LEU A 14 3.23 16.52 -17.36
C LEU A 14 3.95 17.86 -17.17
N LEU A 15 3.23 18.92 -16.76
CA LEU A 15 3.81 20.23 -16.44
C LEU A 15 4.92 20.14 -15.37
N ASN A 16 4.67 19.37 -14.31
CA ASN A 16 5.65 19.16 -13.24
C ASN A 16 6.88 18.36 -13.72
N ARG A 17 6.69 17.43 -14.67
CA ARG A 17 7.78 16.62 -15.24
C ARG A 17 8.71 17.44 -16.13
N ILE A 18 8.15 18.26 -17.03
CA ILE A 18 8.94 19.05 -17.97
C ILE A 18 9.69 20.21 -17.31
N GLN A 19 9.17 20.79 -16.23
CA GLN A 19 9.88 21.83 -15.48
C GLN A 19 11.20 21.37 -14.85
N LYS A 20 11.38 20.05 -14.68
CA LYS A 20 12.61 19.48 -14.09
C LYS A 20 13.65 19.09 -15.14
N ASN A 21 13.24 18.67 -16.35
CA ASN A 21 14.11 18.16 -17.42
C ASN A 21 13.66 18.73 -18.79
N ASN A 22 14.18 19.89 -19.19
CA ASN A 22 13.73 20.59 -20.40
C ASN A 22 14.25 19.99 -21.73
N ASP A 23 15.30 19.17 -21.68
CA ASP A 23 16.02 18.67 -22.87
C ASP A 23 15.72 17.21 -23.24
N GLU A 24 14.84 16.52 -22.48
CA GLU A 24 14.49 15.13 -22.77
C GLU A 24 13.23 15.00 -23.63
N ASN A 25 13.21 13.98 -24.49
CA ASN A 25 11.98 13.55 -25.16
C ASN A 25 11.04 12.91 -24.14
N VAL A 26 9.76 13.30 -24.19
CA VAL A 26 8.72 12.75 -23.33
C VAL A 26 7.57 12.19 -24.17
N SER A 27 6.99 11.08 -23.71
CA SER A 27 5.77 10.54 -24.30
C SER A 27 4.55 11.32 -23.79
N ILE A 28 3.68 11.75 -24.71
CA ILE A 28 2.43 12.46 -24.42
C ILE A 28 1.27 11.93 -25.27
N ILE A 29 0.04 12.19 -24.83
CA ILE A 29 -1.17 11.96 -25.62
C ILE A 29 -1.82 13.33 -25.90
N ILE A 30 -1.96 13.67 -27.17
CA ILE A 30 -2.59 14.93 -27.61
C ILE A 30 -4.03 14.60 -27.99
N LEU A 31 -4.99 15.08 -27.20
CA LEU A 31 -6.41 15.00 -27.49
C LEU A 31 -6.82 16.19 -28.37
N TYR A 32 -7.50 15.91 -29.46
CA TYR A 32 -8.05 16.93 -30.36
C TYR A 32 -9.52 17.20 -30.04
N LYS A 33 -10.05 18.33 -30.52
CA LYS A 33 -11.48 18.66 -30.37
C LYS A 33 -12.40 17.90 -31.34
N ASP A 34 -11.80 17.30 -32.37
CA ASP A 34 -12.39 16.57 -33.50
C ASP A 34 -11.18 15.98 -34.23
N PHE A 35 -11.15 14.72 -34.66
CA PHE A 35 -9.99 14.12 -35.36
C PHE A 35 -10.05 14.23 -36.90
N ASN A 36 -11.23 14.42 -37.50
CA ASN A 36 -11.49 14.21 -38.93
C ASN A 36 -11.05 15.34 -39.89
N LYS A 37 -10.04 16.17 -39.56
CA LYS A 37 -9.57 17.26 -40.46
C LYS A 37 -8.12 17.05 -40.90
N LEU A 38 -7.90 17.12 -42.22
CA LEU A 38 -6.61 17.08 -42.92
C LEU A 38 -5.57 18.12 -42.43
N SER A 39 -5.98 19.19 -41.74
CA SER A 39 -5.08 20.23 -41.23
C SER A 39 -4.20 19.79 -40.05
N LYS A 40 -4.43 18.60 -39.47
CA LYS A 40 -3.90 18.20 -38.16
C LYS A 40 -2.56 17.46 -38.18
N ARG A 41 -2.20 16.76 -39.27
CA ARG A 41 -0.83 16.21 -39.45
C ARG A 41 0.22 17.31 -39.55
N LYS A 42 -0.11 18.43 -40.21
CA LYS A 42 0.74 19.63 -40.30
C LYS A 42 1.13 20.22 -38.95
N ALA A 43 0.27 20.11 -37.93
CA ALA A 43 0.57 20.60 -36.59
C ALA A 43 1.73 19.82 -35.93
N LEU A 44 1.88 18.54 -36.27
CA LEU A 44 2.92 17.65 -35.73
C LEU A 44 4.19 17.67 -36.59
N GLU A 45 4.07 17.91 -37.90
CA GLU A 45 5.20 18.00 -38.86
C GLU A 45 6.27 19.01 -38.43
N ASN A 46 5.89 20.08 -37.71
CA ASN A 46 6.81 21.13 -37.26
C ASN A 46 7.39 20.90 -35.85
N CYS A 47 6.98 19.84 -35.15
CA CYS A 47 7.24 19.68 -33.72
C CYS A 47 8.38 18.72 -33.36
N ASP A 48 9.10 18.18 -34.36
CA ASP A 48 10.13 17.16 -34.18
C ASP A 48 9.67 16.00 -33.27
N CYS A 49 8.44 15.53 -33.53
CA CYS A 49 7.82 14.48 -32.74
C CYS A 49 7.72 13.17 -33.52
N THR A 50 7.90 12.05 -32.83
CA THR A 50 7.67 10.71 -33.38
C THR A 50 6.28 10.23 -32.98
N ILE A 51 5.42 9.95 -33.96
CA ILE A 51 4.08 9.39 -33.70
C ILE A 51 4.21 7.92 -33.30
N LYS A 52 3.71 7.57 -32.12
CA LYS A 52 3.64 6.19 -31.63
C LYS A 52 2.36 5.50 -32.11
N TYR A 53 1.21 6.14 -31.88
CA TYR A 53 -0.10 5.57 -32.16
C TYR A 53 -1.10 6.68 -32.56
N ASN A 54 -1.99 6.37 -33.52
CA ASN A 54 -3.23 7.12 -33.71
C ASN A 54 -4.32 6.46 -32.85
N LEU A 55 -5.00 7.25 -32.02
CA LEU A 55 -5.97 6.79 -31.02
C LEU A 55 -7.36 7.31 -31.41
N ASP A 56 -7.86 6.83 -32.55
CA ASP A 56 -9.11 7.31 -33.18
C ASP A 56 -10.33 7.18 -32.24
N LEU A 57 -10.32 6.21 -31.32
CA LEU A 57 -11.37 6.01 -30.31
C LEU A 57 -11.62 7.24 -29.42
N ILE A 58 -10.59 8.06 -29.19
CA ILE A 58 -10.63 9.22 -28.30
C ILE A 58 -10.19 10.51 -28.99
N ASP A 59 -10.21 10.52 -30.34
CA ASP A 59 -9.76 11.64 -31.16
C ASP A 59 -8.36 12.15 -30.76
N ALA A 60 -7.41 11.24 -30.56
CA ALA A 60 -6.07 11.58 -30.04
C ALA A 60 -4.91 10.96 -30.80
N VAL A 61 -3.70 11.44 -30.53
CA VAL A 61 -2.44 10.85 -31.02
C VAL A 61 -1.45 10.72 -29.86
N ALA A 62 -0.78 9.58 -29.75
CA ALA A 62 0.34 9.39 -28.82
C ALA A 62 1.65 9.69 -29.55
N VAL A 63 2.49 10.57 -28.99
CA VAL A 63 3.75 10.99 -29.60
C VAL A 63 4.88 11.03 -28.57
N ASP A 64 6.11 10.78 -29.02
CA ASP A 64 7.33 11.16 -28.32
C ASP A 64 7.80 12.51 -28.86
N ILE A 65 8.03 13.50 -27.99
CA ILE A 65 8.36 14.87 -28.39
C ILE A 65 9.34 15.52 -27.40
N PRO A 66 10.24 16.42 -27.83
CA PRO A 66 11.03 17.23 -26.91
C PRO A 66 10.15 18.03 -25.94
N ALA A 67 10.46 17.97 -24.64
CA ALA A 67 9.70 18.65 -23.59
C ALA A 67 9.51 20.17 -23.87
N SER A 68 10.52 20.80 -24.49
CA SER A 68 10.52 22.21 -24.90
C SER A 68 9.41 22.59 -25.89
N ARG A 69 8.85 21.64 -26.66
CA ARG A 69 7.83 21.90 -27.70
C ARG A 69 6.40 21.78 -27.20
N ILE A 70 6.19 21.29 -25.98
CA ILE A 70 4.85 21.04 -25.43
C ILE A 70 4.06 22.34 -25.21
N GLU A 71 4.73 23.41 -24.76
CA GLU A 71 4.07 24.70 -24.61
C GLU A 71 3.60 25.27 -25.96
N GLU A 72 4.38 25.07 -27.03
CA GLU A 72 4.00 25.49 -28.38
C GLU A 72 2.80 24.71 -28.90
N LEU A 73 2.79 23.38 -28.72
CA LEU A 73 1.65 22.53 -29.05
C LEU A 73 0.36 22.97 -28.33
N SER A 74 0.45 23.35 -27.06
CA SER A 74 -0.73 23.76 -26.27
C SER A 74 -1.42 25.02 -26.82
N LYS A 75 -0.68 25.84 -27.59
CA LYS A 75 -1.20 27.07 -28.21
C LYS A 75 -2.03 26.80 -29.46
N LEU A 76 -1.94 25.60 -30.05
CA LEU A 76 -2.67 25.25 -31.25
C LEU A 76 -4.19 25.19 -30.97
N PRO A 77 -5.03 25.79 -31.84
CA PRO A 77 -6.48 25.80 -31.65
C PRO A 77 -7.11 24.40 -31.73
N GLU A 78 -6.47 23.48 -32.47
CA GLU A 78 -6.90 22.10 -32.67
C GLU A 78 -6.71 21.22 -31.43
N VAL A 79 -5.72 21.55 -30.58
CA VAL A 79 -5.41 20.81 -29.36
C VAL A 79 -6.45 21.13 -28.29
N ASN A 80 -7.17 20.08 -27.86
CA ASN A 80 -8.10 20.14 -26.75
C ASN A 80 -7.36 20.06 -25.41
N PHE A 81 -6.55 19.01 -25.26
CA PHE A 81 -5.77 18.74 -24.05
C PHE A 81 -4.52 17.91 -24.37
N ILE A 82 -3.45 18.11 -23.63
CA ILE A 82 -2.21 17.34 -23.69
C ILE A 82 -2.09 16.57 -22.39
N ALA A 83 -2.34 15.27 -22.46
CA ALA A 83 -2.20 14.34 -21.35
C ALA A 83 -0.79 13.76 -21.29
N ASP A 84 -0.34 13.41 -20.09
CA ASP A 84 0.83 12.57 -19.94
C ASP A 84 0.54 11.15 -20.50
N ASP A 85 1.44 10.60 -21.31
CA ASP A 85 1.43 9.17 -21.69
C ASP A 85 2.07 8.36 -20.55
N SER A 86 1.40 8.38 -19.40
CA SER A 86 1.90 7.75 -18.19
C SER A 86 1.95 6.22 -18.40
N LYS A 87 3.12 5.62 -18.14
CA LYS A 87 3.24 4.16 -18.09
C LYS A 87 2.31 3.64 -16.99
N VAL A 88 1.36 2.78 -17.35
CA VAL A 88 0.56 2.05 -16.36
C VAL A 88 1.43 0.92 -15.83
N THR A 89 2.20 1.21 -14.79
CA THR A 89 2.93 0.20 -14.01
C THR A 89 1.99 -0.52 -13.06
N THR A 90 2.38 -1.71 -12.64
CA THR A 90 1.56 -2.47 -11.69
C THR A 90 1.56 -1.85 -10.32
N GLN A 91 0.40 -1.86 -9.65
CA GLN A 91 0.23 -1.10 -8.41
C GLN A 91 1.13 -1.55 -7.25
N MET A 92 1.56 -2.82 -7.19
CA MET A 92 2.55 -3.24 -6.18
C MET A 92 3.96 -2.71 -6.47
N GLU A 93 4.33 -2.58 -7.74
CA GLU A 93 5.57 -1.94 -8.18
C GLU A 93 5.52 -0.44 -7.88
N ILE A 94 4.38 0.20 -8.10
CA ILE A 94 4.13 1.59 -7.69
C ILE A 94 4.24 1.71 -6.17
N VAL A 95 3.56 0.87 -5.39
CA VAL A 95 3.68 0.86 -3.92
C VAL A 95 5.14 0.75 -3.50
N ARG A 96 5.90 -0.20 -4.05
CA ARG A 96 7.35 -0.38 -3.77
C ARG A 96 8.16 0.87 -4.16
N GLY A 97 7.91 1.45 -5.33
CA GLY A 97 8.57 2.66 -5.80
C GLY A 97 8.25 3.88 -4.93
N THR A 98 6.98 4.13 -4.64
CA THR A 98 6.48 5.28 -3.85
C THR A 98 7.08 5.28 -2.45
N VAL A 99 7.26 4.11 -1.82
CA VAL A 99 7.91 4.00 -0.50
C VAL A 99 9.43 3.84 -0.57
N ALA A 100 10.03 3.91 -1.76
CA ALA A 100 11.46 3.70 -2.02
C ALA A 100 11.99 2.35 -1.50
N SER A 101 11.21 1.28 -1.67
CA SER A 101 11.55 -0.07 -1.22
C SER A 101 12.73 -0.68 -1.96
N ASP A 102 13.01 -0.29 -3.21
CA ASP A 102 14.10 -0.89 -3.99
C ASP A 102 15.47 -0.72 -3.31
N VAL A 103 15.64 0.34 -2.52
CA VAL A 103 16.87 0.59 -1.73
C VAL A 103 17.14 -0.54 -0.73
N SER A 104 16.12 -1.23 -0.22
CA SER A 104 16.38 -2.32 0.73
C SER A 104 17.11 -3.48 0.07
N GLU A 105 16.85 -3.76 -1.21
CA GLU A 105 17.53 -4.81 -1.97
C GLU A 105 18.99 -4.45 -2.23
N ASP A 106 19.26 -3.19 -2.61
CA ASP A 106 20.62 -2.68 -2.76
C ASP A 106 21.43 -2.79 -1.47
N LEU A 107 20.76 -2.63 -0.31
CA LEU A 107 21.35 -2.77 1.02
C LEU A 107 21.36 -4.22 1.56
N GLY A 108 20.81 -5.19 0.83
CA GLY A 108 20.74 -6.59 1.23
C GLY A 108 19.70 -6.91 2.32
N TYR A 109 18.71 -6.03 2.53
CA TYR A 109 17.60 -6.24 3.45
C TYR A 109 16.33 -6.69 2.70
N ASP A 110 15.78 -7.82 3.12
CA ASP A 110 14.62 -8.49 2.52
C ASP A 110 13.64 -9.06 3.58
N GLY A 111 13.87 -8.77 4.86
CA GLY A 111 13.06 -9.22 6.00
C GLY A 111 13.47 -10.58 6.54
N SER A 112 14.60 -11.15 6.08
CA SER A 112 15.07 -12.46 6.53
C SER A 112 15.04 -12.61 8.05
N ASN A 113 14.55 -13.76 8.50
CA ASN A 113 14.44 -14.16 9.90
C ASN A 113 13.53 -13.28 10.78
N ILE A 114 12.74 -12.36 10.22
CA ILE A 114 11.77 -11.57 11.00
C ILE A 114 10.37 -12.18 10.90
N GLY A 115 9.78 -12.52 12.04
CA GLY A 115 8.41 -12.99 12.13
C GLY A 115 7.41 -11.84 12.13
N VAL A 116 6.45 -11.90 11.21
CA VAL A 116 5.31 -10.97 11.12
C VAL A 116 4.01 -11.75 11.31
N ALA A 117 3.32 -11.48 12.42
CA ALA A 117 2.01 -12.04 12.69
C ALA A 117 0.92 -11.27 11.93
N VAL A 118 0.11 -11.99 11.17
CA VAL A 118 -1.04 -11.48 10.43
C VAL A 118 -2.30 -11.94 11.15
N LEU A 119 -2.88 -11.06 11.97
CA LEU A 119 -4.17 -11.29 12.65
C LEU A 119 -5.30 -10.87 11.72
N ASP A 120 -5.96 -11.82 11.06
CA ASP A 120 -6.87 -11.54 9.95
C ASP A 120 -7.83 -12.73 9.68
N THR A 121 -8.33 -12.87 8.45
CA THR A 121 -9.21 -13.96 7.97
C THR A 121 -8.46 -15.27 7.71
N GLY A 122 -7.14 -15.31 7.92
CA GLY A 122 -6.29 -16.46 7.66
C GLY A 122 -5.17 -16.13 6.67
N VAL A 123 -4.45 -17.15 6.23
CA VAL A 123 -3.40 -17.03 5.20
C VAL A 123 -3.43 -18.31 4.37
N TYR A 124 -3.78 -18.19 3.10
CA TYR A 124 -3.75 -19.30 2.15
C TYR A 124 -2.30 -19.64 1.75
N PRO A 125 -1.93 -20.93 1.63
CA PRO A 125 -0.59 -21.38 1.21
C PRO A 125 -0.30 -21.13 -0.27
N HIS A 126 -0.38 -19.86 -0.70
CA HIS A 126 -0.09 -19.40 -2.05
C HIS A 126 1.38 -19.68 -2.45
N GLU A 127 1.65 -19.90 -3.74
CA GLU A 127 2.99 -20.24 -4.23
C GLU A 127 4.05 -19.16 -3.91
N ASP A 128 3.68 -17.87 -3.99
CA ASP A 128 4.48 -16.74 -3.53
C ASP A 128 4.83 -16.73 -2.03
N LEU A 129 4.30 -17.64 -1.22
CA LEU A 129 4.66 -17.82 0.19
C LEU A 129 5.28 -19.19 0.47
N THR A 130 5.18 -20.15 -0.47
CA THR A 130 5.48 -21.57 -0.17
C THR A 130 6.39 -22.26 -1.17
N ALA A 131 6.48 -21.80 -2.43
CA ALA A 131 7.09 -22.56 -3.52
C ALA A 131 8.63 -22.67 -3.42
N LYS A 132 9.32 -21.57 -3.09
CA LYS A 132 10.79 -21.57 -2.93
C LYS A 132 11.19 -21.97 -1.51
N GLU A 133 10.48 -21.42 -0.54
CA GLU A 133 10.63 -21.70 0.88
C GLU A 133 9.26 -21.51 1.51
N ASN A 134 8.88 -22.38 2.45
CA ASN A 134 7.67 -22.15 3.23
C ASN A 134 7.89 -21.02 4.23
N ARG A 135 7.32 -19.85 3.92
CA ARG A 135 7.33 -18.68 4.80
C ARG A 135 6.17 -18.67 5.79
N ILE A 136 5.13 -19.47 5.60
CA ILE A 136 4.07 -19.66 6.60
C ILE A 136 4.59 -20.64 7.65
N VAL A 137 5.26 -20.11 8.68
CA VAL A 137 5.96 -20.92 9.70
C VAL A 137 5.07 -21.33 10.86
N ALA A 138 3.92 -20.67 11.01
CA ALA A 138 2.92 -21.00 12.00
C ALA A 138 1.54 -20.54 11.56
N PHE A 139 0.53 -21.31 11.97
CA PHE A 139 -0.88 -20.98 11.75
C PHE A 139 -1.69 -21.30 13.00
N LYS A 140 -2.57 -20.39 13.41
CA LYS A 140 -3.53 -20.62 14.48
C LYS A 140 -4.90 -20.13 14.06
N ASP A 141 -5.86 -21.03 14.09
CA ASP A 141 -7.26 -20.75 13.83
C ASP A 141 -8.06 -20.71 15.13
N PHE A 142 -8.79 -19.61 15.33
CA PHE A 142 -9.77 -19.41 16.41
C PHE A 142 -11.22 -19.51 15.93
N VAL A 143 -11.45 -19.68 14.64
CA VAL A 143 -12.78 -19.68 14.02
C VAL A 143 -13.26 -21.12 13.77
N ASN A 144 -12.50 -21.90 12.99
CA ASN A 144 -12.91 -23.28 12.63
C ASN A 144 -12.00 -24.36 13.26
N ASN A 145 -10.97 -23.95 14.01
CA ASN A 145 -9.98 -24.82 14.65
C ASN A 145 -9.16 -25.72 13.70
N TYR A 146 -8.98 -25.33 12.43
CA TYR A 146 -8.04 -26.02 11.57
C TYR A 146 -6.58 -25.80 12.02
N THR A 147 -5.76 -26.83 11.86
CA THR A 147 -4.32 -26.79 12.20
C THR A 147 -3.45 -26.38 11.01
N SER A 148 -3.97 -26.53 9.80
CA SER A 148 -3.29 -26.22 8.54
C SER A 148 -3.76 -24.86 7.99
N PRO A 149 -2.89 -24.08 7.33
CA PRO A 149 -3.19 -22.73 6.88
C PRO A 149 -4.22 -22.70 5.74
N TYR A 150 -5.18 -21.78 5.83
CA TYR A 150 -6.17 -21.46 4.80
C TYR A 150 -6.68 -20.02 4.96
N ASP A 151 -7.47 -19.57 3.99
CA ASP A 151 -8.19 -18.31 4.04
C ASP A 151 -9.44 -18.39 3.15
N ASP A 152 -10.60 -18.49 3.78
CA ASP A 152 -11.92 -18.59 3.16
C ASP A 152 -12.51 -17.22 2.77
N ASN A 153 -11.85 -16.12 3.12
CA ASN A 153 -12.24 -14.76 2.73
C ASN A 153 -11.30 -14.17 1.67
N GLY A 154 -9.99 -14.25 1.90
CA GLY A 154 -8.91 -13.75 1.03
C GLY A 154 -8.21 -12.48 1.49
N HIS A 155 -8.79 -11.75 2.45
CA HIS A 155 -8.21 -10.50 2.93
C HIS A 155 -6.85 -10.73 3.61
N GLY A 156 -6.75 -11.70 4.52
CA GLY A 156 -5.50 -12.01 5.21
C GLY A 156 -4.39 -12.53 4.29
N THR A 157 -4.74 -13.29 3.24
CA THR A 157 -3.81 -13.70 2.18
C THR A 157 -3.27 -12.50 1.39
N HIS A 158 -4.13 -11.54 1.06
CA HIS A 158 -3.72 -10.31 0.39
C HIS A 158 -2.76 -9.49 1.25
N VAL A 159 -3.06 -9.33 2.55
CA VAL A 159 -2.20 -8.67 3.54
C VAL A 159 -0.85 -9.36 3.67
N ALA A 160 -0.83 -10.69 3.83
CA ALA A 160 0.40 -11.48 3.93
C ALA A 160 1.28 -11.34 2.67
N GLY A 161 0.65 -11.25 1.50
CA GLY A 161 1.31 -11.02 0.23
C GLY A 161 2.04 -9.68 0.13
N ILE A 162 1.42 -8.59 0.58
CA ILE A 162 2.05 -7.26 0.60
C ILE A 162 3.30 -7.28 1.50
N ILE A 163 3.26 -8.05 2.59
CA ILE A 163 4.41 -8.20 3.49
C ILE A 163 5.50 -9.06 2.83
N ALA A 164 5.20 -10.32 2.49
CA ALA A 164 6.22 -11.34 2.25
C ALA A 164 6.02 -12.19 0.97
N GLY A 165 5.13 -11.78 0.06
CA GLY A 165 5.03 -12.43 -1.24
C GLY A 165 6.34 -12.30 -2.01
N ASP A 166 6.95 -13.40 -2.46
CA ASP A 166 8.23 -13.34 -3.18
C ASP A 166 8.09 -13.06 -4.69
N GLY A 167 6.85 -12.94 -5.18
CA GLY A 167 6.55 -12.68 -6.58
C GLY A 167 6.72 -13.88 -7.50
N THR A 168 6.89 -15.11 -6.99
CA THR A 168 7.13 -16.31 -7.83
C THR A 168 6.10 -16.48 -8.95
N ALA A 169 4.82 -16.33 -8.66
CA ALA A 169 3.72 -16.44 -9.62
C ALA A 169 3.74 -15.35 -10.71
N SER A 170 4.40 -14.23 -10.44
CA SER A 170 4.47 -13.06 -11.34
C SER A 170 5.87 -12.73 -11.84
N LYS A 171 6.84 -13.63 -11.67
CA LYS A 171 8.25 -13.41 -12.01
C LYS A 171 8.83 -12.14 -11.35
N GLY A 172 8.43 -11.88 -10.10
CA GLY A 172 8.89 -10.76 -9.27
C GLY A 172 8.03 -9.50 -9.33
N LYS A 173 7.07 -9.41 -10.27
CA LYS A 173 6.29 -8.18 -10.52
C LYS A 173 5.47 -7.70 -9.31
N TYR A 174 4.87 -8.63 -8.58
CA TYR A 174 4.01 -8.33 -7.42
C TYR A 174 4.65 -8.78 -6.10
N ARG A 175 5.98 -8.72 -6.02
CA ARG A 175 6.72 -9.00 -4.79
C ARG A 175 6.30 -8.02 -3.69
N GLY A 176 6.18 -8.52 -2.46
CA GLY A 176 5.92 -7.73 -1.26
C GLY A 176 7.14 -6.91 -0.81
N ILE A 177 7.00 -6.18 0.29
CA ILE A 177 8.03 -5.27 0.81
C ILE A 177 9.20 -6.03 1.45
N ALA A 178 8.93 -7.12 2.16
CA ALA A 178 9.89 -7.90 2.92
C ALA A 178 9.78 -9.41 2.58
N PRO A 179 10.16 -9.79 1.33
CA PRO A 179 9.84 -11.08 0.71
C PRO A 179 10.44 -12.32 1.39
N LYS A 180 11.36 -12.17 2.34
CA LYS A 180 11.91 -13.27 3.15
C LYS A 180 11.46 -13.28 4.61
N SER A 181 10.53 -12.39 4.98
CA SER A 181 9.90 -12.44 6.31
C SER A 181 9.14 -13.74 6.51
N LYS A 182 9.11 -14.21 7.76
CA LYS A 182 8.29 -15.35 8.17
C LYS A 182 6.88 -14.85 8.50
N ILE A 183 5.87 -15.49 7.93
CA ILE A 183 4.46 -15.19 8.16
C ILE A 183 3.91 -16.13 9.23
N ILE A 184 3.27 -15.54 10.24
CA ILE A 184 2.53 -16.24 11.28
C ILE A 184 1.06 -15.89 11.08
N GLY A 185 0.28 -16.80 10.49
CA GLY A 185 -1.14 -16.59 10.24
C GLY A 185 -1.97 -16.84 11.50
N VAL A 186 -2.75 -15.86 11.94
CA VAL A 186 -3.66 -16.00 13.09
C VAL A 186 -5.06 -15.64 12.65
N LYS A 187 -5.87 -16.66 12.34
CA LYS A 187 -7.25 -16.47 11.88
C LYS A 187 -8.15 -16.16 13.07
N VAL A 188 -8.64 -14.93 13.10
CA VAL A 188 -9.56 -14.39 14.12
C VAL A 188 -10.83 -13.79 13.50
N MET A 189 -10.94 -13.84 12.17
CA MET A 189 -12.11 -13.37 11.42
C MET A 189 -12.65 -14.50 10.54
N ASN A 190 -13.98 -14.58 10.43
CA ASN A 190 -14.72 -15.57 9.67
C ASN A 190 -14.69 -15.28 8.15
N ALA A 191 -15.38 -16.12 7.37
CA ALA A 191 -15.44 -16.02 5.91
C ALA A 191 -16.03 -14.69 5.39
N ASP A 192 -16.88 -14.02 6.19
CA ASP A 192 -17.48 -12.72 5.86
C ASP A 192 -16.59 -11.53 6.27
N GLY A 193 -15.44 -11.80 6.93
CA GLY A 193 -14.57 -10.74 7.45
C GLY A 193 -15.08 -10.12 8.76
N GLY A 194 -15.92 -10.82 9.53
CA GLY A 194 -16.30 -10.45 10.89
C GLY A 194 -15.53 -11.26 11.93
N GLY A 195 -15.26 -10.68 13.11
CA GLY A 195 -14.59 -11.38 14.21
C GLY A 195 -14.98 -10.79 15.56
N ALA A 196 -15.10 -11.64 16.59
CA ALA A 196 -15.40 -11.15 17.93
C ALA A 196 -14.16 -10.51 18.57
N THR A 197 -14.36 -9.47 19.38
CA THR A 197 -13.26 -8.82 20.13
C THR A 197 -12.49 -9.83 21.00
N SER A 198 -13.18 -10.82 21.58
CA SER A 198 -12.56 -11.91 22.35
C SER A 198 -11.56 -12.71 21.53
N ASP A 199 -11.90 -13.06 20.28
CA ASP A 199 -11.08 -13.90 19.42
C ASP A 199 -9.83 -13.16 18.97
N ILE A 200 -9.98 -11.86 18.67
CA ILE A 200 -8.87 -10.99 18.33
C ILE A 200 -7.91 -10.87 19.53
N VAL A 201 -8.41 -10.63 20.74
CA VAL A 201 -7.58 -10.55 21.96
C VAL A 201 -6.92 -11.91 22.27
N ALA A 202 -7.62 -13.03 22.07
CA ALA A 202 -7.05 -14.37 22.21
C ALA A 202 -5.93 -14.62 21.18
N GLY A 203 -6.12 -14.16 19.94
CA GLY A 203 -5.09 -14.15 18.91
C GLY A 203 -3.86 -13.33 19.32
N MET A 204 -4.08 -12.15 19.91
CA MET A 204 -3.00 -11.30 20.45
C MET A 204 -2.21 -12.04 21.55
N GLN A 205 -2.90 -12.70 22.46
CA GLN A 205 -2.27 -13.50 23.52
C GLN A 205 -1.47 -14.67 22.94
N TRP A 206 -2.00 -15.37 21.94
CA TRP A 206 -1.30 -16.46 21.28
C TRP A 206 -0.02 -15.98 20.59
N VAL A 207 -0.06 -14.81 19.93
CA VAL A 207 1.16 -14.20 19.36
C VAL A 207 2.18 -13.89 20.43
N LEU A 208 1.78 -13.29 21.56
CA LEU A 208 2.70 -13.02 22.65
C LEU A 208 3.35 -14.31 23.20
N ASN A 209 2.55 -15.37 23.40
CA ASN A 209 3.04 -16.65 23.91
C ASN A 209 4.00 -17.37 22.96
N ASN A 210 3.88 -17.12 21.65
CA ASN A 210 4.70 -17.76 20.62
C ASN A 210 5.76 -16.81 20.04
N ARG A 211 5.92 -15.61 20.62
CA ARG A 211 6.80 -14.54 20.12
C ARG A 211 8.22 -15.04 19.93
N ASP A 212 8.79 -15.64 20.97
CA ASP A 212 10.19 -16.06 20.95
C ASP A 212 10.40 -17.29 20.06
N LYS A 213 9.42 -18.20 20.01
CA LYS A 213 9.46 -19.42 19.19
C LYS A 213 9.56 -19.12 17.69
N TYR A 214 8.81 -18.12 17.20
CA TYR A 214 8.76 -17.77 15.78
C TYR A 214 9.45 -16.44 15.46
N ASN A 215 10.23 -15.91 16.39
CA ASN A 215 10.86 -14.59 16.31
C ASN A 215 9.88 -13.49 15.85
N ILE A 216 8.67 -13.48 16.42
CA ILE A 216 7.62 -12.52 16.06
C ILE A 216 8.01 -11.14 16.59
N LYS A 217 8.36 -10.24 15.68
CA LYS A 217 8.70 -8.86 16.03
C LYS A 217 7.57 -7.88 15.74
N ILE A 218 6.71 -8.23 14.79
CA ILE A 218 5.67 -7.34 14.27
C ILE A 218 4.32 -8.06 14.28
N MET A 219 3.27 -7.34 14.67
CA MET A 219 1.89 -7.73 14.46
C MET A 219 1.22 -6.73 13.52
N SER A 220 0.74 -7.23 12.39
CA SER A 220 -0.06 -6.50 11.41
C SER A 220 -1.54 -6.75 11.69
N LEU A 221 -2.29 -5.67 11.95
CA LEU A 221 -3.70 -5.71 12.29
C LEU A 221 -4.51 -4.85 11.31
N SER A 222 -4.99 -5.48 10.25
CA SER A 222 -5.78 -4.84 9.18
C SER A 222 -7.29 -4.95 9.41
N LEU A 223 -7.70 -4.87 10.68
CA LEU A 223 -9.08 -4.92 11.15
C LEU A 223 -9.33 -3.80 12.15
N GLY A 224 -10.60 -3.52 12.43
CA GLY A 224 -10.98 -2.60 13.49
C GLY A 224 -12.49 -2.48 13.64
N SER A 225 -12.90 -1.89 14.75
CA SER A 225 -14.30 -1.58 15.05
C SER A 225 -14.49 -0.09 15.30
N ASN A 226 -15.74 0.36 15.25
CA ASN A 226 -16.08 1.70 15.71
C ASN A 226 -15.60 1.87 17.17
N PRO A 227 -15.00 3.03 17.51
CA PRO A 227 -14.46 3.29 18.84
C PRO A 227 -15.58 3.70 19.81
N ASP A 228 -16.52 2.80 20.09
CA ASP A 228 -17.68 3.07 20.96
C ASP A 228 -17.30 3.23 22.44
N LEU A 229 -16.08 2.80 22.81
CA LEU A 229 -15.52 2.86 24.15
C LEU A 229 -14.38 3.89 24.25
N ARG A 230 -14.13 4.36 25.47
CA ARG A 230 -12.95 5.17 25.78
C ARG A 230 -11.68 4.32 25.59
N GLU A 231 -10.58 4.96 25.19
CA GLU A 231 -9.27 4.29 24.93
C GLU A 231 -8.85 3.34 26.07
N TYR A 232 -9.11 3.71 27.33
CA TYR A 232 -8.71 2.92 28.49
C TYR A 232 -9.67 1.77 28.85
N ASP A 233 -10.89 1.76 28.32
CA ASP A 233 -11.88 0.70 28.55
C ASP A 233 -11.85 -0.34 27.42
N ASP A 234 -11.39 0.04 26.24
CA ASP A 234 -11.35 -0.77 25.03
C ASP A 234 -10.38 -1.99 25.15
N PRO A 235 -10.91 -3.23 25.05
CA PRO A 235 -10.09 -4.45 25.13
C PRO A 235 -9.06 -4.60 24.00
N LEU A 236 -9.38 -4.17 22.78
CA LEU A 236 -8.44 -4.22 21.66
C LEU A 236 -7.27 -3.28 21.90
N VAL A 237 -7.54 -2.06 22.38
CA VAL A 237 -6.50 -1.09 22.77
C VAL A 237 -5.62 -1.65 23.87
N LYS A 238 -6.20 -2.26 24.90
CA LYS A 238 -5.44 -2.90 25.99
C LYS A 238 -4.53 -4.02 25.45
N GLY A 239 -5.06 -4.88 24.59
CA GLY A 239 -4.31 -5.99 23.99
C GLY A 239 -3.10 -5.50 23.18
N VAL A 240 -3.31 -4.53 22.27
CA VAL A 240 -2.20 -4.01 21.46
C VAL A 240 -1.17 -3.24 22.29
N ASN A 241 -1.60 -2.52 23.34
CA ASN A 241 -0.70 -1.82 24.25
C ASN A 241 0.13 -2.79 25.10
N ALA A 242 -0.44 -3.95 25.46
CA ALA A 242 0.28 -5.01 26.17
C ALA A 242 1.37 -5.63 25.29
N LEU A 243 1.04 -5.99 24.05
CA LEU A 243 2.00 -6.48 23.05
C LEU A 243 3.15 -5.50 22.82
N TRP A 244 2.82 -4.22 22.62
CA TRP A 244 3.78 -3.13 22.48
C TRP A 244 4.76 -3.08 23.65
N SER A 245 4.23 -3.11 24.87
CA SER A 245 5.03 -3.04 26.10
C SER A 245 5.87 -4.31 26.32
N LYS A 246 5.54 -5.41 25.63
CA LYS A 246 6.31 -6.66 25.61
C LYS A 246 7.19 -6.78 24.35
N GLY A 247 7.48 -5.70 23.65
CA GLY A 247 8.47 -5.69 22.58
C GLY A 247 7.98 -6.15 21.21
N VAL A 248 6.66 -6.40 21.04
CA VAL A 248 6.07 -6.66 19.72
C VAL A 248 5.58 -5.34 19.15
N VAL A 249 6.09 -4.94 17.99
CA VAL A 249 5.64 -3.73 17.30
C VAL A 249 4.27 -4.00 16.69
N VAL A 250 3.27 -3.20 17.04
CA VAL A 250 1.91 -3.33 16.50
C VAL A 250 1.67 -2.24 15.47
N VAL A 251 1.24 -2.66 14.27
CA VAL A 251 0.83 -1.80 13.16
C VAL A 251 -0.64 -2.07 12.88
N THR A 252 -1.47 -1.04 12.92
CA THR A 252 -2.92 -1.16 12.76
C THR A 252 -3.47 -0.18 11.73
N ALA A 253 -4.51 -0.59 11.01
CA ALA A 253 -5.23 0.25 10.07
C ALA A 253 -5.96 1.42 10.78
N ALA A 254 -6.01 2.58 10.14
CA ALA A 254 -6.79 3.72 10.64
C ALA A 254 -8.31 3.51 10.52
N GLY A 255 -8.75 2.70 9.54
CA GLY A 255 -10.15 2.50 9.18
C GLY A 255 -10.50 3.14 7.83
N ASN A 256 -11.66 2.78 7.28
CA ASN A 256 -12.11 3.22 5.95
C ASN A 256 -13.39 4.10 5.98
N ALA A 257 -13.61 4.86 7.06
CA ALA A 257 -14.80 5.70 7.26
C ALA A 257 -14.57 7.21 6.99
N GLY A 258 -13.49 7.57 6.28
CA GLY A 258 -13.30 8.93 5.77
C GLY A 258 -14.36 9.31 4.72
N PRO A 259 -14.41 10.58 4.28
CA PRO A 259 -13.44 11.65 4.52
C PRO A 259 -13.72 12.50 5.76
N GLU A 260 -14.74 12.16 6.55
CA GLU A 260 -15.08 12.94 7.74
C GLU A 260 -14.03 12.80 8.85
N SER A 261 -13.90 13.84 9.67
CA SER A 261 -13.02 13.84 10.85
C SER A 261 -13.54 12.90 11.94
N THR A 262 -12.65 12.45 12.84
CA THR A 262 -13.03 11.61 13.99
C THR A 262 -13.57 10.24 13.62
N THR A 263 -12.96 9.64 12.61
CA THR A 263 -13.35 8.35 12.03
C THR A 263 -12.33 7.23 12.31
N ILE A 264 -11.31 7.51 13.15
CA ILE A 264 -10.27 6.53 13.50
C ILE A 264 -10.85 5.37 14.30
N ASN A 265 -10.73 4.15 13.78
CA ASN A 265 -11.22 2.94 14.42
C ASN A 265 -10.36 2.48 15.59
N SER A 266 -10.95 1.65 16.45
CA SER A 266 -10.19 0.84 17.41
C SER A 266 -9.54 -0.36 16.71
N PRO A 267 -8.30 -0.74 17.06
CA PRO A 267 -7.44 -0.19 18.11
C PRO A 267 -6.52 0.95 17.65
N GLY A 268 -6.72 1.51 16.46
CA GLY A 268 -5.97 2.66 15.91
C GLY A 268 -6.04 3.94 16.76
N ILE A 269 -7.00 4.03 17.67
CA ILE A 269 -7.08 5.12 18.65
C ILE A 269 -5.93 5.10 19.69
N SER A 270 -5.23 3.97 19.87
CA SER A 270 -4.13 3.84 20.84
C SER A 270 -2.98 4.80 20.53
N GLN A 271 -2.50 5.54 21.54
CA GLN A 271 -1.35 6.43 21.37
C GLN A 271 -0.01 5.70 21.19
N LYS A 272 0.12 4.47 21.70
CA LYS A 272 1.38 3.71 21.65
C LYS A 272 1.64 3.15 20.26
N VAL A 273 0.67 2.42 19.71
CA VAL A 273 0.85 1.64 18.48
C VAL A 273 0.92 2.52 17.24
N ILE A 274 1.36 1.93 16.13
CA ILE A 274 1.49 2.62 14.85
C ILE A 274 0.16 2.48 14.10
N THR A 275 -0.50 3.60 13.84
CA THR A 275 -1.76 3.66 13.08
C THR A 275 -1.51 4.22 11.70
N VAL A 276 -1.93 3.47 10.67
CA VAL A 276 -1.60 3.75 9.28
C VAL A 276 -2.86 4.15 8.51
N GLY A 277 -2.88 5.38 7.99
CA GLY A 277 -3.87 5.80 7.01
C GLY A 277 -3.46 5.43 5.59
N CYS A 278 -4.32 5.73 4.61
CA CYS A 278 -4.12 5.33 3.22
C CYS A 278 -3.86 6.54 2.33
N SER A 279 -2.75 6.49 1.58
CA SER A 279 -2.52 7.37 0.44
C SER A 279 -2.94 6.70 -0.88
N ASP A 280 -3.42 7.51 -1.80
CA ASP A 280 -3.60 7.17 -3.20
C ASP A 280 -2.39 7.68 -3.99
N ALA A 281 -1.59 6.74 -4.49
CA ALA A 281 -0.39 7.02 -5.29
C ALA A 281 -0.69 7.47 -6.73
N LYS A 282 -1.97 7.56 -7.12
CA LYS A 282 -2.42 7.98 -8.47
C LYS A 282 -1.84 7.17 -9.63
N GLY A 283 -1.32 5.98 -9.33
CA GLY A 283 -0.63 5.15 -10.31
C GLY A 283 0.80 5.59 -10.63
N THR A 284 1.40 6.48 -9.83
CA THR A 284 2.75 7.03 -10.06
C THR A 284 3.67 6.81 -8.86
N VAL A 285 4.98 6.82 -9.12
CA VAL A 285 6.02 6.75 -8.07
C VAL A 285 6.34 8.15 -7.50
N ASP A 286 5.98 9.24 -8.19
CA ASP A 286 6.26 10.60 -7.71
C ASP A 286 5.25 11.01 -6.65
N ILE A 287 5.65 10.96 -5.38
CA ILE A 287 4.83 11.31 -4.22
C ILE A 287 4.20 12.72 -4.25
N LYS A 288 4.61 13.59 -5.19
CA LYS A 288 4.08 14.95 -5.31
C LYS A 288 2.62 15.00 -5.75
N ASP A 289 2.13 13.99 -6.46
CA ASP A 289 0.71 13.87 -6.83
C ASP A 289 -0.10 12.96 -5.90
N ASP A 290 0.57 12.34 -4.91
CA ASP A 290 -0.08 11.55 -3.88
C ASP A 290 -1.08 12.41 -3.08
N THR A 291 -2.26 11.82 -2.86
CA THR A 291 -3.31 12.39 -2.03
C THR A 291 -3.72 11.40 -0.95
N ILE A 292 -4.38 11.88 0.10
CA ILE A 292 -5.04 10.99 1.04
C ILE A 292 -6.25 10.34 0.36
N ALA A 293 -6.33 9.01 0.43
CA ALA A 293 -7.46 8.29 -0.13
C ALA A 293 -8.76 8.76 0.56
N GLU A 294 -9.82 8.96 -0.22
CA GLU A 294 -11.07 9.55 0.29
C GLU A 294 -11.66 8.77 1.47
N PHE A 295 -11.65 7.43 1.36
CA PHE A 295 -12.11 6.53 2.42
C PHE A 295 -11.20 6.48 3.65
N SER A 296 -9.94 6.95 3.57
CA SER A 296 -9.01 6.84 4.69
C SER A 296 -9.55 7.59 5.89
N SER A 297 -9.69 6.90 7.02
CA SER A 297 -10.15 7.54 8.26
C SER A 297 -9.19 8.61 8.73
N ARG A 298 -9.75 9.65 9.35
CA ARG A 298 -9.05 10.88 9.72
C ARG A 298 -9.24 11.17 11.20
N GLY A 299 -8.19 11.73 11.79
CA GLY A 299 -8.24 12.22 13.15
C GLY A 299 -9.07 13.52 13.29
N PRO A 300 -9.03 14.12 14.49
CA PRO A 300 -8.47 13.52 15.70
C PRO A 300 -9.27 12.29 16.14
N THR A 301 -8.74 11.46 17.04
CA THR A 301 -9.56 10.44 17.72
C THR A 301 -10.70 11.11 18.50
N ALA A 302 -11.71 10.34 18.94
CA ALA A 302 -12.79 10.85 19.81
C ALA A 302 -12.26 11.54 21.09
N SER A 303 -11.08 11.11 21.57
CA SER A 303 -10.36 11.72 22.70
C SER A 303 -9.42 12.88 22.29
N LYS A 304 -9.64 13.48 21.11
CA LYS A 304 -8.90 14.62 20.56
C LYS A 304 -7.40 14.38 20.33
N LYS A 305 -6.97 13.12 20.16
CA LYS A 305 -5.56 12.77 19.90
C LYS A 305 -5.27 12.76 18.40
N THR A 306 -4.04 13.09 18.02
CA THR A 306 -3.62 13.07 16.62
C THR A 306 -3.42 11.64 16.13
N LYS A 307 -4.18 11.29 15.10
CA LYS A 307 -4.10 10.06 14.31
C LYS A 307 -4.53 10.38 12.86
N PRO A 308 -4.14 9.57 11.84
CA PRO A 308 -3.18 8.46 11.93
C PRO A 308 -1.76 8.94 12.25
N ASP A 309 -0.83 8.02 12.54
CA ASP A 309 0.56 8.38 12.82
C ASP A 309 1.32 8.75 11.53
N LEU A 310 1.08 7.97 10.46
CA LEU A 310 1.59 8.16 9.10
C LEU A 310 0.63 7.53 8.09
N VAL A 311 0.93 7.67 6.80
CA VAL A 311 0.21 6.99 5.72
C VAL A 311 1.15 6.14 4.87
N ALA A 312 0.57 5.19 4.14
CA ALA A 312 1.27 4.45 3.11
C ALA A 312 0.31 4.15 1.93
N PRO A 313 0.84 3.86 0.73
CA PRO A 313 0.01 3.53 -0.43
C PRO A 313 -0.89 2.32 -0.17
N GLY A 314 -2.19 2.46 -0.44
CA GLY A 314 -3.17 1.40 -0.19
C GLY A 314 -4.35 1.40 -1.16
N VAL A 315 -4.29 2.17 -2.24
CA VAL A 315 -5.33 2.18 -3.29
C VAL A 315 -4.92 1.25 -4.43
N LYS A 316 -5.83 0.36 -4.83
CA LYS A 316 -5.68 -0.56 -5.97
C LYS A 316 -4.43 -1.45 -5.90
N VAL A 317 -4.03 -1.89 -4.71
CA VAL A 317 -2.83 -2.72 -4.51
C VAL A 317 -3.07 -4.15 -5.01
N ASN A 318 -2.20 -4.63 -5.91
CA ASN A 318 -2.18 -6.03 -6.34
C ASN A 318 -1.42 -6.87 -5.32
N SER A 319 -2.05 -7.93 -4.82
CA SER A 319 -1.41 -8.91 -3.94
C SER A 319 -2.08 -10.27 -4.08
N LEU A 320 -1.64 -11.24 -3.29
CA LEU A 320 -1.98 -12.65 -3.41
C LEU A 320 -3.49 -12.88 -3.30
N LYS A 321 -4.00 -13.72 -4.20
CA LYS A 321 -5.39 -14.18 -4.20
C LYS A 321 -5.47 -15.52 -3.46
N THR A 322 -6.51 -15.72 -2.65
CA THR A 322 -6.83 -17.03 -2.08
C THR A 322 -7.73 -17.85 -3.02
N ASN A 323 -7.66 -19.18 -2.92
CA ASN A 323 -8.77 -20.03 -3.29
C ASN A 323 -9.72 -20.19 -2.09
N LYS A 324 -10.88 -19.52 -2.12
CA LYS A 324 -11.86 -19.55 -1.02
C LYS A 324 -12.52 -20.92 -0.79
N GLN A 325 -12.46 -21.82 -1.78
CA GLN A 325 -12.97 -23.19 -1.68
C GLN A 325 -11.93 -24.16 -1.10
N TYR A 326 -10.70 -23.69 -0.83
CA TYR A 326 -9.68 -24.54 -0.25
C TYR A 326 -10.00 -24.85 1.21
N VAL A 327 -10.18 -26.14 1.49
CA VAL A 327 -10.31 -26.68 2.84
C VAL A 327 -9.06 -27.50 3.14
N PRO A 328 -8.33 -27.20 4.23
CA PRO A 328 -7.16 -27.99 4.59
C PRO A 328 -7.50 -29.44 4.88
N ASN A 329 -6.58 -30.34 4.51
CA ASN A 329 -6.64 -31.78 4.79
C ASN A 329 -7.80 -32.56 4.13
N GLU A 330 -8.61 -31.92 3.29
CA GLU A 330 -9.47 -32.61 2.34
C GLU A 330 -8.69 -32.89 1.06
N ASN A 331 -9.07 -33.93 0.29
CA ASN A 331 -8.48 -34.31 -1.00
C ASN A 331 -8.70 -33.25 -2.12
N ALA A 332 -8.80 -31.97 -1.76
CA ALA A 332 -8.66 -30.88 -2.68
C ALA A 332 -7.22 -30.89 -3.19
N ALA A 333 -7.03 -31.32 -4.44
CA ALA A 333 -5.83 -30.99 -5.17
C ALA A 333 -5.59 -29.50 -4.94
N LEU A 334 -4.43 -29.14 -4.35
CA LEU A 334 -4.00 -27.75 -4.23
C LEU A 334 -4.22 -27.15 -5.61
N SER A 335 -5.27 -26.34 -5.77
CA SER A 335 -5.37 -25.55 -6.98
C SER A 335 -4.14 -24.66 -6.86
N LYS A 336 -3.16 -24.86 -7.74
CA LYS A 336 -2.04 -23.93 -7.90
C LYS A 336 -2.66 -22.68 -8.49
N GLU A 337 -3.47 -21.97 -7.70
CA GLU A 337 -4.08 -20.72 -8.12
C GLU A 337 -2.97 -19.70 -8.19
N ARG A 338 -2.56 -19.43 -9.43
CA ARG A 338 -1.59 -18.41 -9.81
C ARG A 338 -2.34 -17.09 -9.89
N GLY A 339 -2.69 -16.52 -8.75
CA GLY A 339 -3.68 -15.45 -8.67
C GLY A 339 -3.18 -14.24 -7.91
N TYR A 340 -3.35 -13.07 -8.51
CA TYR A 340 -3.31 -11.81 -7.80
C TYR A 340 -4.67 -11.14 -7.89
N VAL A 341 -5.03 -10.40 -6.85
CA VAL A 341 -6.26 -9.61 -6.81
C VAL A 341 -5.94 -8.20 -6.34
N GLN A 342 -6.69 -7.25 -6.87
CA GLN A 342 -6.55 -5.84 -6.56
C GLN A 342 -7.53 -5.45 -5.45
N LEU A 343 -7.03 -4.92 -4.34
CA LEU A 343 -7.84 -4.40 -3.22
C LEU A 343 -7.41 -2.98 -2.85
N SER A 344 -8.31 -2.24 -2.21
CA SER A 344 -8.04 -0.90 -1.69
C SER A 344 -8.48 -0.80 -0.23
N GLY A 345 -7.69 -0.12 0.59
CA GLY A 345 -8.02 0.11 1.99
C GLY A 345 -6.82 0.49 2.83
N THR A 346 -7.05 1.06 4.02
CA THR A 346 -5.99 1.18 5.03
C THR A 346 -5.42 -0.19 5.41
N SER A 347 -6.20 -1.26 5.22
CA SER A 347 -5.78 -2.65 5.34
C SER A 347 -4.63 -3.06 4.42
N MET A 348 -4.45 -2.39 3.28
CA MET A 348 -3.34 -2.60 2.36
C MET A 348 -2.15 -1.69 2.69
N SER A 349 -2.39 -0.51 3.25
CA SER A 349 -1.32 0.39 3.73
C SER A 349 -0.59 -0.17 4.95
N THR A 350 -1.33 -0.77 5.90
CA THR A 350 -0.79 -1.40 7.12
C THR A 350 0.33 -2.41 6.82
N PRO A 351 0.15 -3.44 5.96
CA PRO A 351 1.19 -4.40 5.65
C PRO A 351 2.40 -3.81 4.91
N VAL A 352 2.26 -2.69 4.18
CA VAL A 352 3.41 -1.98 3.60
C VAL A 352 4.33 -1.48 4.72
N VAL A 353 3.75 -0.86 5.76
CA VAL A 353 4.49 -0.41 6.94
C VAL A 353 5.05 -1.61 7.73
N SER A 354 4.27 -2.68 7.91
CA SER A 354 4.75 -3.90 8.57
C SER A 354 5.96 -4.51 7.86
N GLY A 355 5.95 -4.57 6.52
CA GLY A 355 7.10 -5.03 5.74
C GLY A 355 8.31 -4.12 5.90
N ALA A 356 8.13 -2.79 5.84
CA ALA A 356 9.22 -1.83 6.05
C ALA A 356 9.87 -1.97 7.44
N LEU A 357 9.06 -2.25 8.46
CA LEU A 357 9.57 -2.52 9.81
C LEU A 357 10.32 -3.85 9.89
N ALA A 358 9.93 -4.86 9.11
CA ALA A 358 10.67 -6.12 9.04
C ALA A 358 12.07 -5.90 8.43
N LEU A 359 12.18 -5.04 7.41
CA LEU A 359 13.47 -4.61 6.86
C LEU A 359 14.33 -3.89 7.92
N LEU A 360 13.73 -2.94 8.66
CA LEU A 360 14.42 -2.24 9.74
C LEU A 360 14.89 -3.19 10.85
N LEU A 361 14.05 -4.16 11.23
CA LEU A 361 14.37 -5.12 12.28
C LEU A 361 15.35 -6.20 11.82
N GLN A 362 15.49 -6.45 10.52
CA GLN A 362 16.61 -7.22 10.00
C GLN A 362 17.93 -6.45 10.16
N LYS A 363 17.93 -5.14 9.88
CA LYS A 363 19.09 -4.26 10.07
C LYS A 363 19.46 -4.10 11.55
N GLU A 364 18.48 -3.86 12.42
CA GLU A 364 18.65 -3.58 13.84
C GLU A 364 17.65 -4.40 14.71
N PRO A 365 17.95 -5.68 15.02
CA PRO A 365 16.99 -6.65 15.55
C PRO A 365 16.53 -6.45 17.01
N ASN A 366 17.22 -5.57 17.74
CA ASN A 366 17.00 -5.33 19.17
C ASN A 366 16.34 -3.98 19.46
N LEU A 367 15.86 -3.27 18.43
CA LEU A 367 15.17 -1.99 18.65
C LEU A 367 13.88 -2.18 19.44
N ALA A 368 13.70 -1.35 20.47
CA ALA A 368 12.45 -1.28 21.23
C ALA A 368 11.34 -0.60 20.40
N PRO A 369 10.06 -0.99 20.57
CA PRO A 369 8.94 -0.42 19.81
C PRO A 369 8.84 1.11 19.82
N ASP A 370 9.09 1.76 20.96
CA ASP A 370 9.07 3.23 21.04
C ASP A 370 10.15 3.89 20.18
N THR A 371 11.34 3.27 20.12
CA THR A 371 12.45 3.75 19.27
C THR A 371 12.11 3.53 17.80
N ILE A 372 11.50 2.39 17.46
CA ILE A 372 11.02 2.08 16.11
C ILE A 372 9.98 3.10 15.67
N LYS A 373 8.96 3.38 16.49
CA LYS A 373 7.94 4.40 16.19
C LYS A 373 8.57 5.76 15.99
N LYS A 374 9.45 6.20 16.89
CA LYS A 374 10.13 7.50 16.77
C LYS A 374 10.93 7.61 15.47
N ARG A 375 11.63 6.55 15.07
CA ARG A 375 12.39 6.52 13.82
C ARG A 375 11.46 6.54 12.61
N LEU A 376 10.46 5.66 12.58
CA LEU A 376 9.44 5.61 11.53
C LEU A 376 8.80 6.98 11.28
N LEU A 377 8.41 7.67 12.34
CA LEU A 377 7.78 8.99 12.27
C LEU A 377 8.71 10.14 11.87
N LYS A 378 10.02 9.91 11.83
CA LYS A 378 11.01 10.83 11.25
C LYS A 378 11.36 10.46 9.80
N SER A 379 11.03 9.24 9.38
CA SER A 379 11.34 8.68 8.07
C SER A 379 10.14 8.72 7.12
N THR A 380 9.51 9.89 7.04
CA THR A 380 8.35 10.14 6.17
C THR A 380 8.59 11.30 5.21
N ASP A 381 7.80 11.36 4.14
CA ASP A 381 7.68 12.50 3.25
C ASP A 381 6.30 13.13 3.35
N LYS A 382 6.24 14.46 3.40
CA LYS A 382 4.96 15.16 3.41
C LYS A 382 4.29 15.05 2.06
N ILE A 383 3.00 14.72 2.07
CA ILE A 383 2.12 14.74 0.89
C ILE A 383 0.99 15.76 1.11
N ALA A 384 0.07 15.89 0.16
CA ALA A 384 -1.09 16.77 0.31
C ALA A 384 -2.02 16.27 1.44
N GLY A 385 -2.31 17.13 2.43
CA GLY A 385 -3.23 16.82 3.54
C GLY A 385 -2.85 17.48 4.86
N GLY A 386 -3.78 17.53 5.81
CA GLY A 386 -3.56 18.03 7.16
C GLY A 386 -2.93 16.98 8.09
N ARG A 387 -2.55 17.42 9.30
CA ARG A 387 -1.95 16.56 10.34
C ARG A 387 -2.86 15.40 10.76
N TYR A 388 -4.18 15.59 10.69
CA TYR A 388 -5.19 14.56 10.99
C TYR A 388 -5.48 13.62 9.82
N ASP A 389 -4.95 13.90 8.64
CA ASP A 389 -5.15 13.08 7.44
C ASP A 389 -3.90 12.24 7.17
N GLN A 390 -2.74 12.91 7.05
CA GLN A 390 -1.48 12.27 6.66
C GLN A 390 -0.60 11.85 7.84
N GLY A 391 -0.95 12.25 9.07
CA GLY A 391 -0.05 12.09 10.21
C GLY A 391 1.28 12.82 9.96
N ARG A 392 2.40 12.09 10.03
CA ARG A 392 3.76 12.58 9.73
C ARG A 392 4.08 12.59 8.22
N GLY A 393 3.22 12.08 7.37
CA GLY A 393 3.44 11.95 5.93
C GLY A 393 3.44 10.50 5.46
N SER A 394 3.76 10.30 4.19
CA SER A 394 3.90 8.99 3.56
C SER A 394 5.21 8.31 3.99
N LEU A 395 5.18 6.99 4.18
CA LEU A 395 6.34 6.15 4.51
C LEU A 395 7.46 6.33 3.48
N ASN A 396 8.71 6.48 3.96
CA ASN A 396 9.91 6.41 3.12
C ASN A 396 10.91 5.39 3.70
N ILE A 397 11.06 4.25 3.04
CA ILE A 397 11.94 3.15 3.46
C ILE A 397 13.41 3.54 3.36
N LYS A 398 13.81 4.32 2.36
CA LYS A 398 15.19 4.83 2.24
C LYS A 398 15.61 5.64 3.47
N LYS A 399 14.76 6.55 3.94
CA LYS A 399 14.99 7.31 5.18
C LYS A 399 14.87 6.47 6.44
N LEU A 400 14.16 5.35 6.39
CA LEU A 400 14.02 4.43 7.53
C LEU A 400 15.28 3.59 7.72
N LEU A 401 15.91 3.20 6.60
CA LEU A 401 17.08 2.34 6.55
C LEU A 401 18.41 3.09 6.42
N SER A 402 18.41 4.42 6.26
CA SER A 402 19.61 5.25 6.47
C SER A 402 19.91 5.33 7.96
#